data_AF-A0A7X3X2Z6-F1
#
_entry.id   AF-A0A7X3X2Z6-F1
#
_cell.length_a   1.000
_cell.length_b   1.000
_cell.length_c   1.000
_cell.angle_alpha   90.00
_cell.angle_beta   90.00
_cell.angle_gamma   90.00
#
_symmetry.space_group_name_H-M   'P 1'
#
loop_
_entity.id
_entity.type
_entity.pdbx_description
1 polymer ?
#
loop_
_entity_poly.entity_id
_entity_poly.type
_entity_poly.pdbx_seq_one_letter_code
_entity_poly.pdbx_strand_id
1 'polypeptide(L)'
;MFDLEKAVRRWRGSLERRSSLSPRELDELEDHLRARVNLELELNAALTPARAFAAAREELGEAATMSSEFAKAGKPRWRGLLVAGWALFGVSFLLPALSVPGNGLGLSRPVGLQPYYGYEVFRELLLADGELANLLAAMVPNLAMLLTLPSLLRARGGQGRWVLRTLAVVGAVTMAIGVLMPPMSVSVPGQPTFVQHPGIGFWAWSLSFVCAATAIWLRNRQWTSVGAERSTA
;
A
#
# COMPACT_ATOMS: atom_id res chain seq x y z
N MET A 1 -50.25 13.92 -1.23
CA MET A 1 -49.58 12.61 -1.32
C MET A 1 -48.11 12.81 -0.96
N PHE A 2 -47.52 11.94 -0.15
CA PHE A 2 -46.10 12.03 0.20
C PHE A 2 -45.24 11.63 -1.01
N ASP A 3 -44.18 12.39 -1.28
CA ASP A 3 -43.23 12.12 -2.36
C ASP A 3 -41.89 11.68 -1.75
N LEU A 4 -41.61 10.38 -1.86
CA LEU A 4 -40.41 9.75 -1.32
C LEU A 4 -39.15 10.29 -1.99
N GLU A 5 -39.15 10.48 -3.31
CA GLU A 5 -37.99 10.98 -4.06
C GLU A 5 -37.62 12.41 -3.64
N LYS A 6 -38.63 13.25 -3.39
CA LYS A 6 -38.40 14.61 -2.87
C LYS A 6 -37.95 14.60 -1.42
N ALA A 7 -38.35 13.60 -0.63
CA ALA A 7 -37.91 13.46 0.77
C ALA A 7 -36.46 12.96 0.85
N VAL A 8 -36.10 11.94 0.07
CA VAL A 8 -34.73 11.39 -0.03
C VAL A 8 -33.75 12.46 -0.50
N ARG A 9 -34.05 13.19 -1.58
CA ARG A 9 -33.19 14.29 -2.07
C ARG A 9 -32.96 15.39 -1.03
N ARG A 10 -33.99 15.74 -0.25
CA ARG A 10 -33.87 16.74 0.83
C ARG A 10 -33.01 16.24 1.98
N TRP A 11 -33.18 14.97 2.35
CA TRP A 11 -32.38 14.32 3.38
C TRP A 11 -30.90 14.28 2.97
N ARG A 12 -30.61 13.79 1.76
CA ARG A 12 -29.27 13.72 1.16
C ARG A 12 -28.60 15.10 1.13
N GLY A 13 -29.29 16.10 0.58
CA GLY A 13 -28.77 17.47 0.54
C GLY A 13 -28.51 18.07 1.93
N SER A 14 -29.21 17.61 2.97
CA SER A 14 -28.91 18.03 4.35
C SER A 14 -27.69 17.32 4.95
N LEU A 15 -27.38 16.09 4.51
CA LEU A 15 -26.17 15.37 4.90
C LEU A 15 -24.95 15.96 4.20
N GLU A 16 -25.06 16.26 2.90
CA GLU A 16 -24.02 16.94 2.12
C GLU A 16 -23.58 18.28 2.76
N ARG A 17 -24.53 19.03 3.36
CA ARG A 17 -24.22 20.30 4.02
C ARG A 17 -23.68 20.17 5.45
N ARG A 18 -24.00 19.08 6.15
CA ARG A 18 -23.75 18.93 7.60
C ARG A 18 -22.66 17.92 7.95
N SER A 19 -22.17 17.14 6.99
CA SER A 19 -21.20 16.08 7.21
C SER A 19 -20.03 16.19 6.22
N SER A 20 -18.88 15.58 6.56
CA SER A 20 -17.74 15.45 5.66
C SER A 20 -17.78 14.16 4.84
N LEU A 21 -18.98 13.60 4.62
CA LEU A 21 -19.16 12.36 3.88
C LEU A 21 -18.82 12.57 2.40
N SER A 22 -18.14 11.59 1.84
CA SER A 22 -17.88 11.51 0.41
C SER A 22 -19.18 11.21 -0.36
N PRO A 23 -19.25 11.56 -1.66
CA PRO A 23 -20.42 11.26 -2.49
C PRO A 23 -20.88 9.79 -2.43
N ARG A 24 -19.93 8.85 -2.37
CA ARG A 24 -20.24 7.41 -2.27
C ARG A 24 -20.83 7.02 -0.92
N GLU A 25 -20.31 7.55 0.18
CA GLU A 25 -20.89 7.28 1.51
C GLU A 25 -22.33 7.79 1.59
N LEU A 26 -22.63 8.89 0.89
CA LEU A 26 -24.00 9.39 0.75
C LEU A 26 -24.88 8.48 -0.12
N ASP A 27 -24.34 7.92 -1.20
CA ASP A 27 -25.03 6.94 -2.05
C ASP A 27 -25.36 5.65 -1.27
N GLU A 28 -24.37 5.09 -0.56
CA GLU A 28 -24.57 3.88 0.27
C GLU A 28 -25.61 4.11 1.37
N LEU A 29 -25.60 5.29 2.01
CA LEU A 29 -26.61 5.65 3.01
C LEU A 29 -28.00 5.83 2.40
N GLU A 30 -28.08 6.39 1.19
CA GLU A 30 -29.34 6.54 0.45
C GLU A 30 -29.93 5.18 0.08
N ASP A 31 -29.11 4.26 -0.42
CA ASP A 31 -29.53 2.90 -0.74
C ASP A 31 -30.04 2.16 0.50
N HIS A 32 -29.32 2.27 1.63
CA HIS A 32 -29.77 1.72 2.90
C HIS A 32 -31.09 2.34 3.38
N LEU A 33 -31.25 3.66 3.26
CA LEU A 33 -32.50 4.34 3.60
C LEU A 33 -33.66 3.81 2.75
N ARG A 34 -33.47 3.68 1.44
CA ARG A 34 -34.49 3.18 0.51
C ARG A 34 -34.85 1.72 0.79
N ALA A 35 -33.85 0.87 0.98
CA ALA A 35 -34.05 -0.53 1.33
C ALA A 35 -34.85 -0.68 2.63
N ARG A 36 -34.54 0.15 3.64
CA ARG A 36 -35.25 0.13 4.91
C ARG A 36 -36.69 0.66 4.79
N VAL A 37 -36.92 1.71 4.02
CA VAL A 37 -38.28 2.21 3.73
C VAL A 37 -39.13 1.13 3.08
N ASN A 38 -38.58 0.41 2.09
CA ASN A 38 -39.30 -0.68 1.44
C ASN A 38 -39.64 -1.79 2.42
N LEU A 39 -38.68 -2.19 3.25
CA LEU A 39 -38.90 -3.20 4.29
C LEU A 39 -40.01 -2.80 5.27
N GLU A 40 -40.03 -1.55 5.76
CA GLU A 40 -41.06 -1.06 6.67
C GLU A 40 -42.47 -1.06 6.03
N LEU A 41 -42.54 -0.80 4.72
CA LEU A 41 -43.80 -0.87 3.96
C LEU A 41 -44.25 -2.32 3.73
N GLU A 42 -43.33 -3.26 3.53
CA GLU A 42 -43.62 -4.69 3.41
C GLU A 42 -44.11 -5.29 4.73
N LEU A 43 -43.50 -4.90 5.85
CA LEU A 43 -43.84 -5.39 7.18
C LEU A 43 -45.18 -4.86 7.70
N ASN A 44 -45.63 -3.70 7.22
CA ASN A 44 -46.88 -3.09 7.67
C ASN A 44 -47.62 -2.39 6.53
N ALA A 45 -48.56 -3.11 5.92
CA ALA A 45 -49.38 -2.61 4.80
C ALA A 45 -50.26 -1.39 5.14
N ALA A 46 -50.50 -1.10 6.43
CA ALA A 46 -51.22 0.10 6.87
C ALA A 46 -50.31 1.32 7.08
N LEU A 47 -48.98 1.14 6.95
CA LEU A 47 -48.01 2.19 7.17
C LEU A 47 -47.94 3.12 5.96
N THR A 48 -48.11 4.42 6.20
CA THR A 48 -47.95 5.40 5.14
C THR A 48 -46.46 5.56 4.75
N PRO A 49 -46.14 5.83 3.47
CA PRO A 49 -44.76 6.09 3.03
C PRO A 49 -44.02 7.18 3.82
N ALA A 50 -44.75 8.18 4.32
CA ALA A 50 -44.19 9.23 5.16
C ALA A 50 -43.70 8.70 6.53
N ARG A 51 -44.44 7.77 7.13
CA ARG A 51 -44.08 7.14 8.41
C ARG A 51 -42.95 6.12 8.23
N ALA A 52 -42.99 5.33 7.15
CA ALA A 52 -41.89 4.43 6.79
C ALA A 52 -40.57 5.19 6.61
N PHE A 53 -40.60 6.32 5.90
CA PHE A 53 -39.44 7.20 5.74
C PHE A 53 -38.94 7.80 7.06
N ALA A 54 -39.85 8.21 7.95
CA ALA A 54 -39.48 8.75 9.26
C ALA A 54 -38.80 7.70 10.13
N ALA A 55 -39.36 6.49 10.20
CA ALA A 55 -38.81 5.36 10.96
C ALA A 55 -37.43 4.94 10.43
N ALA A 56 -37.30 4.77 9.10
CA ALA A 56 -36.02 4.42 8.48
C ALA A 56 -34.93 5.47 8.75
N ARG A 57 -35.29 6.76 8.72
CA ARG A 57 -34.36 7.86 9.03
C ARG A 57 -33.96 7.89 10.51
N GLU A 58 -34.88 7.56 11.41
CA GLU A 58 -34.61 7.50 12.85
C GLU A 58 -33.65 6.35 13.19
N GLU A 59 -33.82 5.20 12.53
CA GLU A 59 -32.94 4.04 12.69
C GLU A 59 -31.53 4.26 12.11
N LEU A 60 -31.41 5.01 11.02
CA LEU A 60 -30.12 5.46 10.48
C LEU A 60 -29.37 6.43 11.41
N GLY A 61 -30.06 7.06 12.37
CA GLY A 61 -29.46 7.92 13.39
C GLY A 61 -29.00 9.31 12.90
N GLU A 62 -28.43 10.10 13.81
CA GLU A 62 -27.85 11.40 13.47
C GLU A 62 -26.59 11.24 12.62
N ALA A 63 -26.56 11.90 11.47
CA ALA A 63 -25.44 11.97 10.52
C ALA A 63 -24.02 12.09 11.13
N ALA A 64 -23.91 12.72 12.30
CA ALA A 64 -22.65 12.97 12.98
C ALA A 64 -22.02 11.69 13.58
N THR A 65 -22.84 10.75 14.10
CA THR A 65 -22.33 9.49 14.64
C THR A 65 -21.85 8.54 13.54
N MET A 66 -22.59 8.44 12.42
CA MET A 66 -22.14 7.69 11.24
C MET A 66 -20.89 8.30 10.60
N SER A 67 -20.81 9.62 10.47
CA SER A 67 -19.63 10.29 9.90
C SER A 67 -18.34 9.98 10.68
N SER A 68 -18.42 9.78 12.00
CA SER A 68 -17.26 9.43 12.83
C SER A 68 -16.80 7.96 12.65
N GLU A 69 -17.73 7.04 12.43
CA GLU A 69 -17.48 5.61 12.15
C GLU A 69 -16.88 5.43 10.75
N PHE A 70 -17.43 6.13 9.74
CA PHE A 70 -16.87 6.17 8.39
C PHE A 70 -15.50 6.87 8.34
N ALA A 71 -15.27 7.94 9.11
CA ALA A 71 -13.96 8.60 9.21
C ALA A 71 -12.86 7.70 9.81
N LYS A 72 -13.22 6.79 10.72
CA LYS A 72 -12.29 5.76 11.23
C LYS A 72 -11.97 4.69 10.17
N ALA A 73 -12.95 4.33 9.33
CA ALA A 73 -12.76 3.41 8.21
C ALA A 73 -12.04 4.06 7.00
N GLY A 74 -12.14 5.39 6.86
CA GLY A 74 -11.72 6.16 5.68
C GLY A 74 -10.24 6.60 5.63
N LYS A 75 -9.42 6.31 6.66
CA LYS A 75 -7.97 6.62 6.56
C LYS A 75 -7.35 5.77 5.45
N PRO A 76 -6.73 6.38 4.41
CA PRO A 76 -6.14 5.64 3.32
C PRO A 76 -4.95 4.81 3.83
N ARG A 77 -5.22 3.53 4.15
CA ARG A 77 -4.22 2.56 4.67
C ARG A 77 -2.99 2.44 3.75
N TRP A 78 -3.16 2.75 2.47
CA TRP A 78 -2.05 2.76 1.50
C TRP A 78 -0.98 3.81 1.79
N ARG A 79 -1.33 4.99 2.33
CA ARG A 79 -0.32 6.04 2.59
C ARG A 79 0.64 5.63 3.70
N GLY A 80 0.11 5.07 4.78
CA GLY A 80 0.93 4.57 5.89
C GLY A 80 1.89 3.47 5.44
N LEU A 81 1.40 2.51 4.64
CA LEU A 81 2.24 1.44 4.08
C LEU A 81 3.28 1.96 3.10
N LEU A 82 2.95 2.96 2.28
CA LEU A 82 3.93 3.55 1.35
C LEU A 82 5.03 4.29 2.11
N VAL A 83 4.67 5.08 3.12
CA VAL A 83 5.64 5.77 4.00
C VAL A 83 6.51 4.76 4.74
N ALA A 84 5.93 3.70 5.28
CA ALA A 84 6.67 2.62 5.92
C ALA A 84 7.64 1.93 4.93
N GLY A 85 7.20 1.68 3.70
CA GLY A 85 8.05 1.16 2.63
C GLY A 85 9.25 2.08 2.37
N TRP A 86 9.02 3.39 2.20
CA TRP A 86 10.10 4.37 2.01
C TRP A 86 11.05 4.47 3.20
N ALA A 87 10.53 4.40 4.42
CA ALA A 87 11.35 4.39 5.63
C ALA A 87 12.25 3.15 5.69
N LEU A 88 11.69 1.96 5.44
CA LEU A 88 12.45 0.71 5.37
C LEU A 88 13.52 0.75 4.28
N PHE A 89 13.16 1.26 3.10
CA PHE A 89 14.08 1.44 1.99
C PHE A 89 15.25 2.35 2.37
N GLY A 90 14.98 3.54 2.92
CA GLY A 90 16.05 4.46 3.35
C GLY A 90 16.94 3.85 4.44
N VAL A 91 16.33 3.25 5.47
CA VAL A 91 17.06 2.63 6.58
C VAL A 91 17.90 1.43 6.11
N SER A 92 17.46 0.68 5.11
CA SER A 92 18.22 -0.48 4.61
C SER A 92 19.60 -0.14 4.08
N PHE A 93 19.82 1.08 3.58
CA PHE A 93 21.14 1.53 3.14
C PHE A 93 22.11 1.67 4.31
N LEU A 94 21.61 2.00 5.51
CA LEU A 94 22.39 2.21 6.71
C LEU A 94 22.57 0.94 7.56
N LEU A 95 21.89 -0.15 7.17
CA LEU A 95 21.95 -1.42 7.88
C LEU A 95 22.91 -2.40 7.20
N PRO A 96 23.50 -3.35 7.94
CA PRO A 96 24.28 -4.45 7.38
C PRO A 96 23.42 -5.27 6.42
N ALA A 97 23.78 -5.28 5.14
CA ALA A 97 23.08 -6.00 4.09
C ALA A 97 23.71 -7.37 3.80
N LEU A 98 25.04 -7.46 3.87
CA LEU A 98 25.79 -8.69 3.61
C LEU A 98 26.97 -8.80 4.58
N SER A 99 27.37 -10.02 4.91
CA SER A 99 28.63 -10.27 5.61
C SER A 99 29.52 -11.08 4.68
N VAL A 100 30.59 -10.45 4.18
CA VAL A 100 31.49 -11.03 3.18
C VAL A 100 32.90 -10.96 3.76
N PRO A 101 33.77 -11.97 3.56
CA PRO A 101 35.19 -11.82 3.86
C PRO A 101 35.71 -10.57 3.15
N GLY A 102 36.65 -9.86 3.80
CA GLY A 102 37.20 -8.59 3.30
C GLY A 102 37.60 -8.57 1.82
N ASN A 103 37.92 -9.73 1.25
CA ASN A 103 38.42 -9.90 -0.12
C ASN A 103 37.33 -10.41 -1.11
N GLY A 104 36.14 -10.78 -0.63
CA GLY A 104 35.13 -11.54 -1.39
C GLY A 104 34.39 -10.75 -2.48
N LEU A 105 34.54 -9.42 -2.51
CA LEU A 105 34.01 -8.53 -3.55
C LEU A 105 35.11 -7.81 -4.35
N GLY A 106 36.37 -8.25 -4.25
CA GLY A 106 37.51 -7.56 -4.89
C GLY A 106 37.96 -6.27 -4.18
N LEU A 107 37.52 -6.07 -2.93
CA LEU A 107 37.76 -4.84 -2.17
C LEU A 107 39.01 -4.98 -1.29
N SER A 108 39.86 -3.97 -1.28
CA SER A 108 41.09 -3.94 -0.45
C SER A 108 40.74 -3.62 1.02
N ARG A 109 40.06 -4.53 1.71
CA ARG A 109 39.84 -4.44 3.16
C ARG A 109 40.71 -5.44 3.93
N PRO A 110 41.10 -5.13 5.18
CA PRO A 110 41.85 -6.06 6.02
C PRO A 110 41.10 -7.38 6.21
N VAL A 111 41.86 -8.46 6.37
CA VAL A 111 41.35 -9.84 6.46
C VAL A 111 40.40 -9.99 7.66
N GLY A 112 39.14 -10.34 7.40
CA GLY A 112 38.11 -10.63 8.42
C GLY A 112 36.69 -10.57 7.86
N LEU A 113 35.71 -11.05 8.62
CA LEU A 113 34.29 -10.79 8.33
C LEU A 113 33.96 -9.34 8.69
N GLN A 114 33.65 -8.54 7.69
CA GLN A 114 33.16 -7.19 7.88
C GLN A 114 31.71 -7.11 7.39
N PRO A 115 30.79 -6.49 8.15
CA PRO A 115 29.47 -6.19 7.65
C PRO A 115 29.58 -5.15 6.54
N TYR A 116 28.99 -5.47 5.39
CA TYR A 116 28.78 -4.53 4.30
C TYR A 116 27.43 -3.87 4.49
N TYR A 117 27.43 -2.54 4.58
CA TYR A 117 26.20 -1.76 4.67
C TYR A 117 25.52 -1.66 3.29
N GLY A 118 24.20 -1.50 3.26
CA GLY A 118 23.46 -1.44 1.99
C GLY A 118 23.97 -0.36 1.03
N TYR A 119 24.42 0.79 1.53
CA TYR A 119 25.04 1.84 0.69
C TYR A 119 26.39 1.43 0.10
N GLU A 120 27.17 0.62 0.82
CA GLU A 120 28.43 0.09 0.31
C GLU A 120 28.13 -0.92 -0.80
N VAL A 121 27.26 -1.89 -0.55
CA VAL A 121 26.84 -2.87 -1.57
C VAL A 121 26.32 -2.18 -2.83
N PHE A 122 25.47 -1.16 -2.68
CA PHE A 122 24.96 -0.37 -3.79
C PHE A 122 26.07 0.36 -4.56
N ARG A 123 26.99 1.04 -3.85
CA ARG A 123 28.10 1.76 -4.46
C ARG A 123 29.01 0.80 -5.23
N GLU A 124 29.36 -0.34 -4.65
CA GLU A 124 30.24 -1.31 -5.29
C GLU A 124 29.59 -1.94 -6.53
N LEU A 125 28.30 -2.30 -6.48
CA LEU A 125 27.58 -2.79 -7.66
C LEU A 125 27.46 -1.72 -8.76
N LEU A 126 27.36 -0.45 -8.39
CA LEU A 126 27.27 0.68 -9.32
C LEU A 126 28.62 0.99 -9.99
N LEU A 127 29.72 0.84 -9.25
CA LEU A 127 31.09 1.13 -9.70
C LEU A 127 31.84 -0.10 -10.22
N ALA A 128 31.23 -1.30 -10.16
CA ALA A 128 31.82 -2.51 -10.71
C ALA A 128 32.00 -2.36 -12.22
N ASP A 129 33.24 -2.18 -12.64
CA ASP A 129 33.61 -1.96 -14.03
C ASP A 129 33.16 -3.13 -14.93
N GLY A 130 32.45 -2.81 -16.02
CA GLY A 130 32.26 -3.72 -17.16
C GLY A 130 31.12 -4.74 -17.08
N GLU A 131 30.43 -4.89 -15.94
CA GLU A 131 29.32 -5.85 -15.83
C GLU A 131 27.95 -5.17 -15.85
N LEU A 132 27.30 -5.18 -17.02
CA LEU A 132 25.91 -4.74 -17.18
C LEU A 132 24.96 -5.38 -16.15
N ALA A 133 25.23 -6.62 -15.75
CA ALA A 133 24.46 -7.33 -14.73
C ALA A 133 24.50 -6.61 -13.37
N ASN A 134 25.65 -6.10 -12.94
CA ASN A 134 25.81 -5.40 -11.65
C ASN A 134 25.11 -4.04 -11.68
N LEU A 135 25.26 -3.31 -12.79
CA LEU A 135 24.53 -2.06 -13.02
C LEU A 135 23.02 -2.28 -12.98
N LEU A 136 22.51 -3.32 -13.65
CA LEU A 136 21.08 -3.65 -13.64
C LEU A 136 20.60 -4.07 -12.24
N ALA A 137 21.39 -4.88 -11.52
CA ALA A 137 21.06 -5.30 -10.16
C ALA A 137 21.01 -4.10 -9.18
N ALA A 138 21.90 -3.12 -9.34
CA ALA A 138 21.86 -1.88 -8.56
C ALA A 138 20.73 -0.94 -9.00
N MET A 139 20.50 -0.75 -10.28
CA MET A 139 19.59 0.29 -10.77
C MET A 139 18.13 -0.15 -10.78
N VAL A 140 17.81 -1.36 -11.26
CA VAL A 140 16.42 -1.77 -11.52
C VAL A 140 15.53 -1.72 -10.26
N PRO A 141 15.94 -2.30 -9.11
CA PRO A 141 15.11 -2.27 -7.91
C PRO A 141 14.96 -0.84 -7.35
N ASN A 142 16.07 -0.08 -7.33
CA ASN A 142 16.07 1.27 -6.76
C ASN A 142 15.25 2.24 -7.61
N LEU A 143 15.32 2.13 -8.94
CA LEU A 143 14.44 2.85 -9.87
C LEU A 143 12.97 2.45 -9.68
N ALA A 144 12.67 1.16 -9.49
CA ALA A 144 11.30 0.71 -9.22
C ALA A 144 10.70 1.39 -7.98
N MET A 145 11.50 1.57 -6.91
CA MET A 145 11.07 2.32 -5.73
C MET A 145 10.88 3.81 -6.01
N LEU A 146 11.83 4.45 -6.71
CA LEU A 146 11.75 5.87 -7.10
C LEU A 146 10.50 6.16 -7.94
N LEU A 147 10.07 5.24 -8.80
CA LEU A 147 8.84 5.36 -9.59
C LEU A 147 7.56 5.43 -8.74
N THR A 148 7.64 5.20 -7.43
CA THR A 148 6.53 5.41 -6.50
C THR A 148 6.43 6.85 -5.99
N LEU A 149 7.44 7.71 -6.18
CA LEU A 149 7.42 9.12 -5.76
C LEU A 149 6.19 9.90 -6.28
N PRO A 150 5.78 9.79 -7.57
CA PRO A 150 4.58 10.47 -8.05
C PRO A 150 3.31 10.05 -7.30
N SER A 151 3.27 8.82 -6.77
CA SER A 151 2.13 8.33 -5.99
C SER A 151 2.04 8.95 -4.59
N LEU A 152 3.17 9.38 -4.01
CA LEU A 152 3.21 10.21 -2.80
C LEU A 152 2.76 11.65 -3.09
N LEU A 153 3.20 12.21 -4.22
CA LEU A 153 3.00 13.61 -4.60
C LEU A 153 1.63 13.93 -5.22
N ARG A 154 0.64 13.04 -5.07
CA ARG A 154 -0.74 13.18 -5.57
C ARG A 154 -0.90 13.24 -7.10
N ALA A 155 0.08 12.77 -7.88
CA ALA A 155 -0.09 12.69 -9.34
C ALA A 155 -1.18 11.66 -9.70
N ARG A 156 -2.19 12.12 -10.42
CA ARG A 156 -3.36 11.36 -10.91
C ARG A 156 -3.00 10.70 -12.25
N GLY A 157 -1.97 9.86 -12.28
CA GLY A 157 -1.45 9.25 -13.51
C GLY A 157 -1.63 7.74 -13.55
N GLY A 158 -2.06 7.21 -14.70
CA GLY A 158 -2.32 5.78 -14.99
C GLY A 158 -1.13 4.81 -14.89
N GLN A 159 -0.03 5.21 -14.22
CA GLN A 159 1.17 4.41 -14.02
C GLN A 159 0.98 3.24 -13.01
N GLY A 160 -0.16 3.18 -12.32
CA GLY A 160 -0.35 2.31 -11.15
C GLY A 160 -0.26 0.80 -11.41
N ARG A 161 -0.51 0.29 -12.63
CA ARG A 161 -0.51 -1.15 -12.89
C ARG A 161 0.87 -1.72 -13.22
N TRP A 162 1.66 -1.04 -14.05
CA TRP A 162 3.00 -1.50 -14.38
C TRP A 162 3.95 -1.35 -13.19
N VAL A 163 3.93 -0.20 -12.50
CA VAL A 163 4.73 0.02 -11.29
C VAL A 163 4.43 -1.02 -10.21
N LEU A 164 3.15 -1.36 -10.01
CA LEU A 164 2.75 -2.44 -9.09
C LEU A 164 3.38 -3.78 -9.47
N ARG A 165 3.32 -4.18 -10.75
CA ARG A 165 3.89 -5.45 -11.21
C ARG A 165 5.40 -5.47 -11.03
N THR A 166 6.09 -4.38 -11.37
CA THR A 166 7.54 -4.28 -11.20
C THR A 166 7.94 -4.42 -9.74
N LEU A 167 7.29 -3.69 -8.82
CA LEU A 167 7.58 -3.79 -7.39
C LEU A 167 7.28 -5.18 -6.82
N ALA A 168 6.16 -5.79 -7.22
CA ALA A 168 5.79 -7.13 -6.77
C ALA A 168 6.81 -8.18 -7.23
N VAL A 169 7.25 -8.11 -8.51
CA VAL A 169 8.27 -9.01 -9.05
C VAL A 169 9.61 -8.80 -8.35
N VAL A 170 10.07 -7.55 -8.21
CA VAL A 170 11.33 -7.23 -7.51
C VAL A 170 11.29 -7.72 -6.06
N GLY A 171 10.22 -7.43 -5.32
CA GLY A 171 10.05 -7.89 -3.94
C GLY A 171 10.00 -9.41 -3.81
N ALA A 172 9.29 -10.10 -4.71
CA ALA A 172 9.21 -11.57 -4.69
C ALA A 172 10.55 -12.23 -5.04
N VAL A 173 11.24 -11.73 -6.08
CA VAL A 173 12.55 -12.26 -6.50
C VAL A 173 13.59 -12.05 -5.41
N THR A 174 13.65 -10.86 -4.80
CA THR A 174 14.62 -10.56 -3.72
C THR A 174 14.34 -11.38 -2.47
N MET A 175 13.08 -11.55 -2.07
CA MET A 175 12.70 -12.49 -1.00
C MET A 175 13.09 -13.93 -1.31
N ALA A 176 12.81 -14.41 -2.53
CA ALA A 176 13.17 -15.75 -2.95
C ALA A 176 14.69 -15.95 -2.92
N ILE A 177 15.48 -14.98 -3.39
CA ILE A 177 16.94 -15.00 -3.26
C ILE A 177 17.35 -15.12 -1.79
N GLY A 178 16.82 -14.27 -0.91
CA GLY A 178 17.19 -14.30 0.51
C GLY A 178 16.85 -15.61 1.22
N VAL A 179 15.72 -16.24 0.86
CA VAL A 179 15.25 -17.50 1.47
C VAL A 179 15.97 -18.71 0.88
N LEU A 180 16.19 -18.72 -0.44
CA LEU A 180 16.78 -19.85 -1.16
C LEU A 180 18.30 -19.82 -1.18
N MET A 181 18.93 -18.69 -0.89
CA MET A 181 20.38 -18.58 -0.81
C MET A 181 20.88 -19.50 0.31
N PRO A 182 21.53 -20.63 -0.03
CA PRO A 182 22.02 -21.53 0.99
C PRO A 182 23.09 -20.82 1.81
N PRO A 183 23.24 -21.14 3.10
CA PRO A 183 24.38 -20.69 3.89
C PRO A 183 25.67 -21.02 3.16
N MET A 184 26.35 -20.00 2.62
CA MET A 184 27.65 -20.20 1.99
C MET A 184 28.71 -20.21 3.08
N SER A 185 29.36 -21.35 3.27
CA SER A 185 30.51 -21.46 4.16
C SER A 185 31.74 -20.92 3.44
N VAL A 186 32.33 -19.86 4.00
CA VAL A 186 33.60 -19.34 3.52
C VAL A 186 34.69 -19.75 4.49
N SER A 187 35.67 -20.48 3.96
CA SER A 187 36.84 -20.93 4.70
C SER A 187 38.02 -20.06 4.29
N VAL A 188 38.55 -19.27 5.23
CA VAL A 188 39.79 -18.51 5.03
C VAL A 188 40.91 -19.24 5.79
N PRO A 189 42.06 -19.56 5.17
CA PRO A 189 43.15 -20.26 5.85
C PRO A 189 43.55 -19.55 7.14
N GLY A 190 43.62 -20.30 8.25
CA GLY A 190 43.98 -19.75 9.57
C GLY A 190 42.84 -19.00 10.28
N GLN A 191 41.61 -18.99 9.75
CA GLN A 191 40.43 -18.44 10.42
C GLN A 191 39.30 -19.47 10.54
N PRO A 192 38.40 -19.31 11.53
CA PRO A 192 37.21 -20.15 11.63
C PRO A 192 36.35 -20.04 10.36
N THR A 193 35.63 -21.11 10.04
CA THR A 193 34.66 -21.12 8.94
C THR A 193 33.51 -20.18 9.26
N PHE A 194 33.17 -19.34 8.29
CA PHE A 194 32.10 -18.36 8.44
C PHE A 194 30.93 -18.72 7.55
N VAL A 195 29.71 -18.54 8.04
CA VAL A 195 28.50 -18.76 7.26
C VAL A 195 27.95 -17.41 6.83
N GLN A 196 27.83 -17.20 5.52
CA GLN A 196 27.23 -15.99 4.96
C GLN A 196 25.72 -16.10 4.97
N HIS A 197 25.08 -15.05 5.50
CA HIS A 197 23.64 -14.87 5.44
C HIS A 197 23.29 -13.45 5.02
N PRO A 198 22.14 -13.23 4.37
CA PRO A 198 21.60 -11.90 4.14
C PRO A 198 21.41 -11.18 5.49
N GLY A 199 21.99 -9.99 5.59
CA GLY A 199 21.88 -9.16 6.78
C GLY A 199 20.50 -8.51 6.92
N ILE A 200 20.26 -7.88 8.08
CA ILE A 200 18.98 -7.22 8.36
C ILE A 200 18.66 -6.10 7.36
N GLY A 201 19.67 -5.44 6.79
CA GLY A 201 19.52 -4.45 5.74
C GLY A 201 18.92 -5.03 4.47
N PHE A 202 19.31 -6.25 4.07
CA PHE A 202 18.75 -6.93 2.89
C PHE A 202 17.25 -7.22 3.08
N TRP A 203 16.86 -7.69 4.26
CA TRP A 203 15.46 -7.98 4.57
C TRP A 203 14.61 -6.70 4.64
N ALA A 204 15.13 -5.64 5.25
CA ALA A 204 14.47 -4.34 5.28
C ALA A 204 14.27 -3.77 3.87
N TRP A 205 15.29 -3.86 3.02
CA TRP A 205 15.23 -3.46 1.61
C TRP A 205 14.19 -4.26 0.83
N SER A 206 14.19 -5.58 0.97
CA SER A 206 13.25 -6.46 0.27
C SER A 206 11.80 -6.24 0.73
N LEU A 207 11.57 -6.06 2.04
CA LEU A 207 10.26 -5.78 2.61
C LEU A 207 9.71 -4.42 2.15
N SER A 208 10.59 -3.45 1.86
CA SER A 208 10.18 -2.13 1.36
C SER A 208 9.37 -2.22 0.05
N PHE A 209 9.77 -3.11 -0.87
CA PHE A 209 9.06 -3.33 -2.14
C PHE A 209 7.69 -3.97 -1.93
N VAL A 210 7.59 -4.91 -0.99
CA VAL A 210 6.31 -5.52 -0.62
C VAL A 210 5.37 -4.46 -0.07
N CYS A 211 5.82 -3.63 0.87
CA CYS A 211 5.02 -2.53 1.41
C CYS A 211 4.57 -1.54 0.33
N ALA A 212 5.48 -1.13 -0.57
CA ALA A 212 5.18 -0.21 -1.67
C ALA A 212 4.19 -0.83 -2.68
N ALA A 213 4.36 -2.10 -3.03
CA ALA A 213 3.45 -2.84 -3.91
C ALA A 213 2.04 -2.94 -3.27
N THR A 214 1.95 -3.36 -2.02
CA THR A 214 0.67 -3.44 -1.29
C THR A 214 0.00 -2.07 -1.19
N ALA A 215 0.76 -1.01 -0.94
CA ALA A 215 0.23 0.35 -0.92
C ALA A 215 -0.36 0.75 -2.28
N ILE A 216 0.36 0.54 -3.38
CA ILE A 216 -0.13 0.89 -4.72
C ILE A 216 -1.34 0.03 -5.11
N TRP A 217 -1.35 -1.25 -4.75
CA TRP A 217 -2.50 -2.12 -4.95
C TRP A 217 -3.74 -1.63 -4.19
N LEU A 218 -3.60 -1.29 -2.90
CA LEU A 218 -4.68 -0.71 -2.09
C LEU A 218 -5.16 0.63 -2.67
N ARG A 219 -4.22 1.48 -3.11
CA ARG A 219 -4.54 2.73 -3.80
C ARG A 219 -5.40 2.42 -5.02
N ASN A 220 -4.96 1.57 -5.94
CA ASN A 220 -5.70 1.26 -7.17
C ASN A 220 -7.12 0.71 -6.90
N ARG A 221 -7.30 -0.13 -5.87
CA ARG A 221 -8.63 -0.64 -5.49
C ARG A 221 -9.61 0.46 -5.04
N GLN A 222 -9.11 1.50 -4.37
CA GLN A 222 -9.95 2.64 -3.99
C GLN A 222 -10.48 3.43 -5.20
N TRP A 223 -9.77 3.42 -6.34
CA TRP A 223 -10.18 4.16 -7.54
C TRP A 223 -11.13 3.37 -8.45
N THR A 224 -11.00 2.04 -8.51
CA THR A 224 -11.88 1.21 -9.34
C THR A 224 -13.33 1.23 -8.86
N SER A 225 -13.58 1.34 -7.56
CA SER A 225 -14.94 1.52 -7.05
C SER A 225 -15.55 2.85 -7.50
N VAL A 226 -14.75 3.93 -7.58
CA VAL A 226 -15.23 5.27 -7.98
C VAL A 226 -15.54 5.35 -9.49
N GLY A 227 -14.87 4.54 -10.32
CA GLY A 227 -15.03 4.56 -11.78
C GLY A 227 -16.22 3.75 -12.28
N ALA A 228 -16.52 2.61 -11.66
CA ALA A 228 -17.62 1.72 -12.06
C ALA A 228 -19.00 2.37 -11.84
N GLU A 229 -19.16 3.13 -10.76
CA GLU A 229 -20.42 3.84 -10.43
C GLU A 229 -20.73 4.99 -11.40
N ARG A 230 -19.73 5.61 -12.03
CA ARG A 230 -19.93 6.68 -13.02
C ARG A 230 -20.33 6.20 -14.42
N SER A 231 -20.15 4.92 -14.73
CA SER A 231 -20.54 4.36 -16.04
C SER A 231 -21.96 3.80 -16.06
N THR A 232 -22.59 3.68 -14.88
CA THR A 232 -23.94 3.13 -14.70
C THR A 232 -24.98 4.19 -14.32
N ALA A 233 -24.57 5.46 -14.24
CA ALA A 233 -25.42 6.64 -14.04
C ALA A 233 -25.46 7.48 -15.33
#